data_AF-A0A5C8B8R1-F1
#
_entry.id   AF-A0A5C8B8R1-F1
#
_cell.length_a   1.000
_cell.length_b   1.000
_cell.length_c   1.000
_cell.angle_alpha   90.00
_cell.angle_beta   90.00
_cell.angle_gamma   90.00
#
_symmetry.space_group_name_H-M   'P 1'
#
loop_
_entity.id
_entity.type
_entity.pdbx_description
1 polymer ?
#
loop_
_entity_poly.entity_id
_entity_poly.type
_entity_poly.pdbx_seq_one_letter_code
_entity_poly.pdbx_strand_id
1 'polypeptide(L)'
;MRKQVKKFKSVVQLLFLLSIVSCNGGGGNTSPTPTPSPDVNELNEFFNMLDYSPTLPNPDVSWPKQLSFAFNSQNLINKMEVSFYQLPECNVYLTEYSINGSVDPLKGFYTTNNQSSYFLCSKFNFQGSGCVAQSTWTSSIKFKFYTALGFLSESCISSSSSQSNNLGQIADYINAYYSRQCNSNGSCGFYNSFIFNVN
;
A
#
# COMPACT_ATOMS: atom_id res chain seq x y z
N MET A 1 11.78 38.34 -65.05
CA MET A 1 11.92 39.25 -63.89
C MET A 1 11.96 38.43 -62.61
N ARG A 2 13.07 38.50 -61.86
CA ARG A 2 13.30 37.82 -60.58
C ARG A 2 12.60 38.57 -59.44
N LYS A 3 11.98 37.86 -58.49
CA LYS A 3 11.72 38.36 -57.13
C LYS A 3 12.05 37.30 -56.07
N GLN A 4 13.28 37.45 -55.59
CA GLN A 4 13.82 37.32 -54.23
C GLN A 4 13.37 36.21 -53.28
N VAL A 5 14.40 35.48 -52.85
CA VAL A 5 14.49 34.48 -51.80
C VAL A 5 14.55 35.16 -50.43
N LYS A 6 13.84 34.65 -49.43
CA LYS A 6 14.20 34.84 -48.00
C LYS A 6 14.21 33.49 -47.30
N LYS A 7 15.41 32.94 -47.11
CA LYS A 7 15.69 31.81 -46.23
C LYS A 7 15.73 32.31 -44.80
N PHE A 8 14.87 31.80 -43.93
CA PHE A 8 14.96 31.98 -42.49
C PHE A 8 15.83 30.84 -41.91
N LYS A 9 16.98 31.19 -41.33
CA LYS A 9 17.79 30.32 -40.46
C LYS A 9 17.58 30.80 -39.03
N SER A 10 17.26 29.91 -38.10
CA SER A 10 17.39 30.11 -36.65
C SER A 10 17.67 28.74 -36.04
N VAL A 11 18.94 28.32 -36.00
CA VAL A 11 19.88 28.44 -34.86
C VAL A 11 19.35 27.73 -33.61
N VAL A 12 19.59 26.42 -33.58
CA VAL A 12 19.50 25.57 -32.39
C VAL A 12 20.74 25.85 -31.55
N GLN A 13 20.55 26.44 -30.38
CA GLN A 13 21.62 26.76 -29.44
C GLN A 13 21.75 25.61 -28.44
N LEU A 14 22.73 24.73 -28.69
CA LEU A 14 23.12 23.62 -27.83
C LEU A 14 24.23 24.11 -26.90
N LEU A 15 23.94 24.35 -25.62
CA LEU A 15 24.93 24.72 -24.61
C LEU A 15 25.59 23.45 -24.05
N PHE A 16 26.75 23.10 -24.61
CA PHE A 16 27.73 22.22 -24.00
C PHE A 16 28.48 23.01 -22.91
N LEU A 17 28.36 22.60 -21.65
CA LEU A 17 29.30 22.99 -20.60
C LEU A 17 30.29 21.84 -20.40
N LEU A 18 31.48 22.03 -20.97
CA LEU A 18 32.71 21.32 -20.63
C LEU A 18 33.30 22.01 -19.39
N SER A 19 33.51 21.24 -18.32
CA SER A 19 34.39 21.61 -17.23
C SER A 19 35.38 20.48 -16.96
N ILE A 20 36.57 20.66 -17.56
CA ILE A 20 37.92 20.38 -17.03
C ILE A 20 38.13 19.15 -16.12
N VAL A 21 38.84 18.17 -16.70
CA VAL A 21 39.63 17.18 -15.98
C VAL A 21 40.84 17.89 -15.35
N SER A 22 40.99 17.78 -14.03
CA SER A 22 42.24 18.04 -13.32
C SER A 22 42.46 16.93 -12.29
N CYS A 23 43.38 16.02 -12.61
CA CYS A 23 44.00 15.16 -11.62
C CYS A 23 45.04 15.96 -10.85
N ASN A 24 44.89 16.08 -9.53
CA ASN A 24 46.04 16.11 -8.64
C ASN A 24 45.65 15.52 -7.28
N GLY A 25 46.52 14.64 -6.78
CA GLY A 25 46.26 13.74 -5.66
C GLY A 25 46.16 14.42 -4.29
N GLY A 26 45.55 13.66 -3.37
CA GLY A 26 45.50 13.94 -1.94
C GLY A 26 44.54 12.95 -1.30
N GLY A 27 45.08 12.07 -0.45
CA GLY A 27 44.35 10.95 0.15
C GLY A 27 43.14 11.37 0.97
N GLY A 28 42.12 10.51 0.95
CA GLY A 28 40.92 10.63 1.75
C GLY A 28 39.85 9.69 1.19
N ASN A 29 39.85 8.44 1.65
CA ASN A 29 38.71 7.54 1.45
C ASN A 29 37.48 8.15 2.16
N THR A 30 36.70 8.95 1.45
CA THR A 30 35.31 9.22 1.80
C THR A 30 34.44 8.45 0.83
N SER A 31 34.19 7.18 1.20
CA SER A 31 33.03 6.45 0.69
C SER A 31 31.82 7.38 0.78
N PRO A 32 30.97 7.50 -0.26
CA PRO A 32 29.72 8.22 -0.10
C PRO A 32 28.95 7.51 1.00
N THR A 33 28.81 8.17 2.15
CA THR A 33 27.92 7.70 3.21
C THR A 33 26.54 7.59 2.57
N PRO A 34 25.88 6.41 2.59
CA PRO A 34 24.53 6.33 2.08
C PRO A 34 23.70 7.33 2.88
N THR A 35 23.14 8.31 2.20
CA THR A 35 22.14 9.20 2.79
C THR A 35 21.08 8.29 3.40
N PRO A 36 20.80 8.36 4.71
CA PRO A 36 19.77 7.52 5.29
C PRO A 36 18.48 7.82 4.53
N SER A 37 17.92 6.78 3.92
CA SER A 37 16.55 6.84 3.42
C SER A 37 15.71 7.40 4.57
N PRO A 38 14.80 8.38 4.33
CA PRO A 38 13.97 8.90 5.40
C PRO A 38 13.37 7.72 6.14
N ASP A 39 13.43 7.75 7.47
CA ASP A 39 12.80 6.77 8.33
C ASP A 39 11.27 6.93 8.12
N VAL A 40 10.75 6.35 7.03
CA VAL A 40 9.34 6.50 6.66
C VAL A 40 8.57 5.66 7.67
N ASN A 41 8.02 6.32 8.68
CA ASN A 41 7.15 5.67 9.67
C ASN A 41 5.74 5.45 9.08
N GLU A 42 5.70 4.79 7.92
CA GLU A 42 4.50 4.51 7.15
C GLU A 42 3.51 3.67 7.96
N LEU A 43 4.03 2.80 8.83
CA LEU A 43 3.22 2.01 9.73
C LEU A 43 2.43 2.87 10.72
N ASN A 44 3.08 3.86 11.35
CA ASN A 44 2.38 4.79 12.24
C ASN A 44 1.36 5.63 11.46
N GLU A 45 1.72 6.12 10.28
CA GLU A 45 0.76 6.82 9.39
C GLU A 45 -0.45 5.95 9.06
N PHE A 46 -0.24 4.68 8.72
CA PHE A 46 -1.31 3.74 8.47
C PHE A 46 -2.23 3.57 9.68
N PHE A 47 -1.67 3.37 10.87
CA PHE A 47 -2.47 3.23 12.10
C PHE A 47 -3.24 4.51 12.46
N ASN A 48 -2.68 5.68 12.16
CA ASN A 48 -3.37 6.96 12.34
C ASN A 48 -4.55 7.16 11.37
N MET A 49 -4.60 6.41 10.27
CA MET A 49 -5.74 6.39 9.35
C MET A 49 -6.84 5.39 9.75
N LEU A 50 -6.60 4.56 10.77
CA LEU A 50 -7.57 3.57 11.25
C LEU A 50 -8.49 4.18 12.32
N ASP A 51 -9.73 3.69 12.36
CA ASP A 51 -10.69 4.05 13.39
C ASP A 51 -10.46 3.15 14.62
N TYR A 52 -10.00 3.74 15.71
CA TYR A 52 -9.79 3.03 16.97
C TYR A 52 -11.07 2.93 17.80
N SER A 53 -11.33 1.75 18.35
CA SER A 53 -12.39 1.51 19.34
C SER A 53 -11.90 0.54 20.42
N PRO A 54 -12.14 0.83 21.72
CA PRO A 54 -11.81 -0.11 22.79
C PRO A 54 -12.78 -1.32 22.84
N THR A 55 -13.94 -1.22 22.19
CA THR A 55 -14.97 -2.26 22.14
C THR A 55 -15.09 -2.86 20.76
N LEU A 56 -15.58 -4.11 20.69
CA LEU A 56 -15.82 -4.80 19.42
C LEU A 56 -16.64 -3.90 18.48
N PRO A 57 -16.09 -3.51 17.31
CA PRO A 57 -16.84 -2.73 16.34
C PRO A 57 -18.03 -3.56 15.86
N ASN A 58 -19.17 -2.92 15.67
CA ASN A 58 -20.33 -3.61 15.13
C ASN A 58 -20.11 -3.82 13.62
N PRO A 59 -19.90 -5.07 13.15
CA PRO A 59 -19.53 -5.35 11.77
C PRO A 59 -20.68 -5.11 10.78
N ASP A 60 -21.90 -4.84 11.26
CA ASP A 60 -23.11 -4.78 10.45
C ASP A 60 -23.70 -3.40 10.18
N VAL A 61 -23.07 -2.34 10.67
CA VAL A 61 -23.70 -1.00 10.66
C VAL A 61 -23.56 -0.26 9.32
N SER A 62 -22.58 -0.61 8.48
CA SER A 62 -22.36 0.12 7.23
C SER A 62 -21.82 -0.77 6.11
N TRP A 63 -22.17 -0.39 4.87
CA TRP A 63 -21.58 -0.89 3.64
C TRP A 63 -20.74 0.24 3.03
N PRO A 64 -19.52 -0.02 2.51
CA PRO A 64 -18.78 -1.28 2.50
C PRO A 64 -18.41 -1.79 3.89
N LYS A 65 -18.18 -3.10 3.97
CA LYS A 65 -17.68 -3.72 5.19
C LYS A 65 -16.22 -3.36 5.41
N GLN A 66 -15.77 -3.42 6.66
CA GLN A 66 -14.42 -3.00 7.05
C GLN A 66 -13.67 -4.12 7.75
N LEU A 67 -12.34 -4.03 7.68
CA LEU A 67 -11.42 -4.93 8.34
C LEU A 67 -11.03 -4.35 9.70
N SER A 68 -11.06 -5.15 10.76
CA SER A 68 -10.55 -4.76 12.07
C SER A 68 -9.36 -5.62 12.50
N PHE A 69 -8.33 -4.98 13.03
CA PHE A 69 -7.24 -5.63 13.75
C PHE A 69 -7.51 -5.52 15.25
N ALA A 70 -7.65 -6.66 15.92
CA ALA A 70 -7.88 -6.77 17.34
C ALA A 70 -6.55 -7.03 18.07
N PHE A 71 -6.04 -6.01 18.75
CA PHE A 71 -4.83 -6.10 19.56
C PHE A 71 -5.22 -6.48 20.99
N ASN A 72 -4.82 -7.67 21.44
CA ASN A 72 -5.15 -8.16 22.78
C ASN A 72 -4.06 -7.86 23.83
N SER A 73 -2.86 -7.53 23.38
CA SER A 73 -1.71 -7.06 24.17
C SER A 73 -1.03 -5.89 23.48
N GLN A 74 -0.34 -5.06 24.27
CA GLN A 74 0.51 -3.99 23.74
C GLN A 74 1.85 -4.59 23.32
N ASN A 75 2.05 -4.70 22.01
CA ASN A 75 3.29 -5.16 21.41
C ASN A 75 3.76 -4.07 20.44
N LEU A 76 5.01 -3.63 20.56
CA LEU A 76 5.60 -2.71 19.59
C LEU A 76 5.70 -3.41 18.22
N ILE A 77 4.91 -2.95 17.26
CA ILE A 77 4.91 -3.46 15.89
C ILE A 77 5.88 -2.60 15.07
N ASN A 78 6.80 -3.26 14.37
CA ASN A 78 7.83 -2.61 13.57
C ASN A 78 7.62 -2.78 12.06
N LYS A 79 6.84 -3.79 11.67
CA LYS A 79 6.55 -4.04 10.26
C LYS A 79 5.22 -4.76 10.14
N MET A 80 4.45 -4.36 9.13
CA MET A 80 3.32 -5.12 8.62
C MET A 80 3.60 -5.48 7.15
N GLU A 81 3.51 -6.75 6.81
CA GLU A 81 3.53 -7.20 5.41
C GLU A 81 2.11 -7.48 4.95
N VAL A 82 1.79 -7.00 3.76
CA VAL A 82 0.51 -7.21 3.10
C VAL A 82 0.78 -7.89 1.78
N SER A 83 0.46 -9.17 1.69
CA SER A 83 0.61 -9.96 0.45
C SER A 83 -0.75 -10.25 -0.17
N PHE A 84 -0.79 -10.20 -1.50
CA PHE A 84 -1.98 -10.39 -2.30
C PHE A 84 -1.86 -11.69 -3.10
N TYR A 85 -2.98 -12.39 -3.24
CA TYR A 85 -3.01 -13.73 -3.81
C TYR A 85 -4.14 -13.87 -4.82
N GLN A 86 -3.90 -14.66 -5.86
CA GLN A 86 -4.86 -14.82 -6.96
C GLN A 86 -6.07 -15.66 -6.55
N LEU A 87 -5.89 -16.67 -5.71
CA LEU A 87 -6.92 -17.63 -5.32
C LEU A 87 -7.32 -17.46 -3.85
N PRO A 88 -8.47 -18.02 -3.43
CA PRO A 88 -8.85 -18.11 -2.02
C PRO A 88 -7.77 -18.77 -1.15
N GLU A 89 -7.85 -18.53 0.16
CA GLU A 89 -7.00 -19.09 1.22
C GLU A 89 -5.53 -18.71 1.09
N CYS A 90 -5.26 -17.55 0.49
CA CYS A 90 -3.91 -17.05 0.25
C CYS A 90 -3.07 -18.03 -0.57
N ASN A 91 -3.70 -18.57 -1.63
CA ASN A 91 -3.09 -19.44 -2.62
C ASN A 91 -2.71 -18.67 -3.88
N VAL A 92 -1.57 -19.02 -4.47
CA VAL A 92 -0.96 -18.36 -5.65
C VAL A 92 -0.61 -16.90 -5.36
N TYR A 93 0.62 -16.70 -4.91
CA TYR A 93 1.18 -15.38 -4.61
C TYR A 93 1.21 -14.49 -5.85
N LEU A 94 0.81 -13.22 -5.70
CA LEU A 94 0.91 -12.19 -6.74
C LEU A 94 2.01 -11.18 -6.42
N THR A 95 1.87 -10.49 -5.29
CA THR A 95 2.74 -9.38 -4.89
C THR A 95 2.63 -9.14 -3.38
N GLU A 96 3.59 -8.39 -2.84
CA GLU A 96 3.67 -8.03 -1.44
C GLU A 96 4.17 -6.62 -1.28
N TYR A 97 3.71 -5.97 -0.21
CA TYR A 97 4.22 -4.69 0.23
C TYR A 97 4.50 -4.73 1.72
N SER A 98 5.68 -4.25 2.11
CA SER A 98 6.08 -4.06 3.51
C SER A 98 5.81 -2.63 3.94
N ILE A 99 4.95 -2.46 4.93
CA ILE A 99 4.70 -1.20 5.62
C ILE A 99 5.62 -1.19 6.84
N ASN A 100 6.69 -0.41 6.76
CA ASN A 100 7.70 -0.31 7.81
C ASN A 100 7.44 0.89 8.72
N GLY A 101 7.94 0.84 9.95
CA GLY A 101 7.84 1.93 10.91
C GLY A 101 7.85 1.40 12.33
N SER A 102 7.25 2.15 13.26
CA SER A 102 7.06 1.67 14.62
C SER A 102 5.77 2.23 15.19
N VAL A 103 4.93 1.35 15.71
CA VAL A 103 3.67 1.71 16.39
C VAL A 103 3.48 0.82 17.61
N ASP A 104 3.02 1.41 18.70
CA ASP A 104 2.66 0.71 19.94
C ASP A 104 1.13 0.80 20.13
N PRO A 105 0.36 -0.10 19.49
CA PRO A 105 -1.10 -0.04 19.52
C PRO A 105 -1.63 -0.31 20.93
N LEU A 106 -2.61 0.49 21.34
CA LEU A 106 -3.42 0.24 22.53
C LEU A 106 -4.21 -1.06 22.34
N LYS A 107 -4.54 -1.71 23.46
CA LYS A 107 -5.48 -2.83 23.43
C LYS A 107 -6.84 -2.37 22.91
N GLY A 108 -7.35 -3.03 21.88
CA GLY A 108 -8.62 -2.67 21.25
C GLY A 108 -8.68 -3.07 19.78
N PHE A 109 -9.55 -2.40 19.04
CA PHE A 109 -9.83 -2.68 17.64
C PHE A 109 -9.43 -1.47 16.79
N TYR A 110 -8.65 -1.73 15.75
CA TYR A 110 -8.28 -0.74 14.74
C TYR A 110 -8.96 -1.12 13.43
N THR A 111 -9.97 -0.34 13.05
CA THR A 111 -10.86 -0.65 11.92
C THR A 111 -10.48 0.19 10.72
N THR A 112 -10.46 -0.41 9.54
CA THR A 112 -10.27 0.32 8.29
C THR A 112 -11.47 1.22 8.01
N ASN A 113 -11.21 2.29 7.27
CA ASN A 113 -12.20 3.19 6.69
C ASN A 113 -11.84 3.42 5.21
N ASN A 114 -12.52 4.34 4.54
CA ASN A 114 -12.27 4.60 3.11
C ASN A 114 -10.81 4.97 2.83
N GLN A 115 -10.19 5.79 3.68
CA GLN A 115 -8.84 6.30 3.48
C GLN A 115 -7.79 5.20 3.71
N SER A 116 -7.87 4.47 4.82
CA SER A 116 -6.94 3.38 5.12
C SER A 116 -7.11 2.20 4.17
N SER A 117 -8.33 1.91 3.72
CA SER A 117 -8.60 0.91 2.67
C SER A 117 -7.96 1.31 1.34
N TYR A 118 -8.17 2.57 0.91
CA TYR A 118 -7.53 3.08 -0.31
C TYR A 118 -6.00 3.05 -0.21
N PHE A 119 -5.43 3.37 0.95
CA PHE A 119 -4.00 3.27 1.19
C PHE A 119 -3.49 1.84 0.93
N LEU A 120 -4.06 0.81 1.56
CA LEU A 120 -3.64 -0.59 1.35
C LEU A 120 -3.79 -1.02 -0.10
N CYS A 121 -4.91 -0.65 -0.71
CA CYS A 121 -5.22 -0.93 -2.10
C CYS A 121 -4.19 -0.30 -3.07
N SER A 122 -3.72 0.91 -2.78
CA SER A 122 -2.70 1.60 -3.59
C SER A 122 -1.33 0.92 -3.56
N LYS A 123 -1.08 0.05 -2.56
CA LYS A 123 0.16 -0.71 -2.44
C LYS A 123 0.19 -1.99 -3.26
N PHE A 124 -0.96 -2.43 -3.78
CA PHE A 124 -0.98 -3.52 -4.74
C PHE A 124 -0.23 -3.07 -6.00
N ASN A 125 0.86 -3.75 -6.33
CA ASN A 125 1.59 -3.53 -7.58
C ASN A 125 1.88 -4.89 -8.22
N PHE A 126 1.03 -5.29 -9.15
CA PHE A 126 1.21 -6.47 -9.99
C PHE A 126 1.02 -6.07 -11.44
N GLN A 127 2.02 -6.33 -12.29
CA GLN A 127 2.04 -5.89 -13.68
C GLN A 127 1.80 -4.38 -13.85
N GLY A 128 2.38 -3.56 -12.97
CA GLY A 128 2.26 -2.09 -13.02
C GLY A 128 0.89 -1.54 -12.63
N SER A 129 0.06 -2.38 -12.00
CA SER A 129 -1.35 -2.06 -11.75
C SER A 129 -1.64 -1.86 -10.26
N GLY A 130 -2.34 -0.76 -9.94
CA GLY A 130 -2.80 -0.38 -8.59
C GLY A 130 -4.21 -0.89 -8.24
N CYS A 131 -4.94 -0.12 -7.41
CA CYS A 131 -6.33 -0.41 -6.98
C CYS A 131 -7.28 -0.88 -8.08
N VAL A 132 -7.08 -0.36 -9.29
CA VAL A 132 -7.82 -0.66 -10.51
C VAL A 132 -7.79 -2.15 -10.88
N ALA A 133 -6.68 -2.84 -10.62
CA ALA A 133 -6.47 -4.23 -11.02
C ALA A 133 -6.54 -5.21 -9.84
N GLN A 134 -6.37 -4.73 -8.61
CA GLN A 134 -6.61 -5.58 -7.43
C GLN A 134 -8.03 -6.19 -7.49
N SER A 135 -9.02 -5.44 -8.00
CA SER A 135 -10.40 -5.91 -8.13
C SER A 135 -10.60 -7.08 -9.12
N THR A 136 -9.59 -7.37 -9.94
CA THR A 136 -9.66 -8.34 -11.04
C THR A 136 -8.75 -9.55 -10.81
N TRP A 137 -7.62 -9.35 -10.13
CA TRP A 137 -6.59 -10.39 -10.01
C TRP A 137 -6.54 -11.07 -8.65
N THR A 138 -6.96 -10.40 -7.58
CA THR A 138 -6.72 -10.88 -6.21
C THR A 138 -7.97 -11.54 -5.63
N SER A 139 -7.90 -12.71 -5.01
CA SER A 139 -9.05 -13.29 -4.30
C SER A 139 -8.86 -13.36 -2.78
N SER A 140 -7.64 -13.15 -2.30
CA SER A 140 -7.32 -13.13 -0.87
C SER A 140 -6.12 -12.23 -0.57
N ILE A 141 -6.05 -11.78 0.68
CA ILE A 141 -4.98 -10.92 1.20
C ILE A 141 -4.48 -11.53 2.49
N LYS A 142 -3.16 -11.60 2.67
CA LYS A 142 -2.51 -12.00 3.90
C LYS A 142 -1.89 -10.79 4.57
N PHE A 143 -2.13 -10.65 5.86
CA PHE A 143 -1.47 -9.69 6.73
C PHE A 143 -0.51 -10.45 7.65
N LYS A 144 0.73 -9.99 7.74
CA LYS A 144 1.71 -10.48 8.72
C LYS A 144 2.25 -9.33 9.54
N PHE A 145 2.34 -9.52 10.85
CA PHE A 145 2.83 -8.53 11.79
C PHE A 145 4.17 -8.98 12.36
N TYR A 146 5.07 -8.04 12.56
CA TYR A 146 6.41 -8.28 13.11
C TYR A 146 6.73 -7.26 14.21
N THR A 147 7.40 -7.75 15.24
CA THR A 147 8.07 -6.94 16.25
C THR A 147 9.57 -6.89 15.95
N ALA A 148 10.33 -6.13 16.74
CA ALA A 148 11.80 -6.14 16.69
C ALA A 148 12.41 -7.54 16.94
N LEU A 149 11.67 -8.44 17.62
CA LEU A 149 12.11 -9.81 17.91
C LEU A 149 11.78 -10.79 16.77
N GLY A 150 10.98 -10.38 15.79
CA GLY A 150 10.60 -11.20 14.64
C GLY A 150 9.09 -11.30 14.43
N PHE A 151 8.66 -12.38 13.79
CA PHE A 151 7.27 -12.64 13.44
C PHE A 151 6.38 -12.68 14.70
N LEU A 152 5.24 -11.98 14.63
CA LEU A 152 4.22 -11.96 15.67
C LEU A 152 3.04 -12.85 15.28
N SER A 153 2.32 -12.44 14.23
CA SER A 153 1.09 -13.09 13.82
C SER A 153 0.87 -12.98 12.31
N GLU A 154 0.01 -13.85 11.79
CA GLU A 154 -0.53 -13.72 10.45
C GLU A 154 -2.03 -13.98 10.40
N SER A 155 -2.68 -13.43 9.38
CA SER A 155 -4.07 -13.72 9.08
C SER A 155 -4.30 -13.63 7.58
N CYS A 156 -5.02 -14.60 7.05
CA CYS A 156 -5.46 -14.62 5.67
C CYS A 156 -6.95 -14.29 5.59
N ILE A 157 -7.28 -13.33 4.74
CA ILE A 157 -8.65 -12.96 4.42
C ILE A 157 -9.00 -13.67 3.12
N SER A 158 -10.03 -14.50 3.15
CA SER A 158 -10.45 -15.29 2.00
C SER A 158 -11.96 -15.36 1.91
N SER A 159 -12.45 -15.52 0.68
CA SER A 159 -13.79 -16.02 0.45
C SER A 159 -13.91 -17.51 0.80
N SER A 160 -15.11 -17.94 1.21
CA SER A 160 -15.48 -19.36 1.31
C SER A 160 -16.38 -19.83 0.16
N SER A 161 -16.71 -18.96 -0.81
CA SER A 161 -17.62 -19.29 -1.91
C SER A 161 -16.90 -19.33 -3.25
N SER A 162 -17.26 -20.37 -4.02
CA SER A 162 -16.88 -20.59 -5.42
C SER A 162 -17.53 -19.61 -6.41
N GLN A 163 -18.27 -18.61 -5.92
CA GLN A 163 -18.82 -17.54 -6.76
C GLN A 163 -17.77 -16.44 -6.95
N SER A 164 -17.15 -16.53 -8.11
CA SER A 164 -16.21 -15.68 -8.86
C SER A 164 -16.02 -14.18 -8.58
N ASN A 165 -16.56 -13.55 -7.53
CA ASN A 165 -16.43 -12.10 -7.32
C ASN A 165 -15.92 -11.75 -5.90
N ASN A 166 -14.61 -11.53 -5.80
CA ASN A 166 -14.04 -10.38 -5.08
C ASN A 166 -14.13 -10.30 -3.54
N LEU A 167 -14.38 -11.40 -2.82
CA LEU A 167 -14.70 -11.33 -1.39
C LEU A 167 -13.49 -11.04 -0.46
N GLY A 168 -12.26 -11.15 -0.95
CA GLY A 168 -11.03 -10.77 -0.24
C GLY A 168 -10.36 -9.51 -0.79
N GLN A 169 -11.02 -8.75 -1.67
CA GLN A 169 -10.45 -7.57 -2.30
C GLN A 169 -10.86 -6.28 -1.58
N ILE A 170 -10.08 -5.23 -1.80
CA ILE A 170 -10.46 -3.87 -1.42
C ILE A 170 -11.06 -3.21 -2.65
N ALA A 171 -12.29 -2.74 -2.56
CA ALA A 171 -13.03 -2.16 -3.68
C ALA A 171 -13.90 -0.97 -3.23
N ASP A 172 -14.24 -0.09 -4.16
CA ASP A 172 -15.26 0.94 -3.95
C ASP A 172 -16.65 0.32 -4.14
N TYR A 173 -17.49 0.41 -3.11
CA TYR A 173 -18.86 -0.10 -3.10
C TYR A 173 -19.84 1.08 -3.04
N ILE A 174 -20.33 1.47 -4.22
CA ILE A 174 -21.44 2.44 -4.32
C ILE A 174 -22.73 1.82 -3.75
N ASN A 175 -22.89 0.50 -3.85
CA ASN A 175 -23.88 -0.28 -3.11
C ASN A 175 -23.35 -1.70 -2.85
N ALA A 176 -24.03 -2.46 -2.00
CA ALA A 176 -23.56 -3.75 -1.49
C ALA A 176 -23.29 -4.84 -2.55
N TYR A 177 -23.78 -4.68 -3.78
CA TYR A 177 -23.77 -5.73 -4.79
C TYR A 177 -22.79 -5.47 -5.95
N TYR A 178 -22.28 -4.25 -6.08
CA TYR A 178 -21.37 -3.89 -7.16
C TYR A 178 -20.07 -3.33 -6.60
N SER A 179 -18.99 -4.07 -6.81
CA SER A 179 -17.64 -3.61 -6.57
C SER A 179 -17.12 -2.83 -7.78
N ARG A 180 -16.38 -1.75 -7.51
CA ARG A 180 -15.61 -1.00 -8.50
C ARG A 180 -14.20 -0.78 -7.96
N GLN A 181 -13.37 -0.19 -8.81
CA GLN A 181 -12.01 0.16 -8.48
C GLN A 181 -12.00 1.17 -7.32
N CYS A 182 -11.31 0.80 -6.24
CA CYS A 182 -11.19 1.66 -5.07
C CYS A 182 -10.45 2.96 -5.41
N ASN A 183 -11.01 4.09 -4.97
CA ASN A 183 -10.48 5.43 -5.16
C ASN A 183 -10.59 6.22 -3.85
N SER A 184 -9.82 7.30 -3.72
CA SER A 184 -9.71 8.06 -2.47
C SER A 184 -11.02 8.71 -1.99
N ASN A 185 -12.00 8.90 -2.87
CA ASN A 185 -13.25 9.61 -2.58
C ASN A 185 -14.46 8.67 -2.50
N GLY A 186 -14.24 7.37 -2.71
CA GLY A 186 -15.27 6.35 -2.77
C GLY A 186 -15.48 5.64 -1.45
N SER A 187 -16.47 4.76 -1.44
CA SER A 187 -16.80 3.86 -0.34
C SER A 187 -15.89 2.63 -0.41
N CYS A 188 -14.61 2.82 -0.12
CA CYS A 188 -13.61 1.75 -0.15
C CYS A 188 -13.69 0.82 1.05
N GLY A 189 -13.79 -0.47 0.79
CA GLY A 189 -13.72 -1.50 1.83
C GLY A 189 -13.82 -2.89 1.24
N PHE A 190 -14.42 -3.80 1.99
CA PHE A 190 -14.50 -5.21 1.71
C PHE A 190 -15.96 -5.63 1.52
N TYR A 191 -16.15 -6.82 0.93
CA TYR A 191 -17.48 -7.41 0.83
C TYR A 191 -18.01 -7.93 2.16
N ASN A 192 -17.14 -8.53 2.98
CA ASN A 192 -17.47 -9.02 4.32
C ASN A 192 -16.66 -8.27 5.37
N SER A 193 -17.19 -8.20 6.58
CA SER A 193 -16.45 -7.69 7.71
C SER A 193 -15.50 -8.77 8.21
N PHE A 194 -14.26 -8.39 8.48
CA PHE A 194 -13.24 -9.29 8.96
C PHE A 194 -12.65 -8.76 10.26
N ILE A 195 -12.37 -9.64 11.21
CA ILE A 195 -11.70 -9.27 12.47
C ILE A 195 -10.56 -10.26 12.69
N PHE A 196 -9.34 -9.75 12.82
CA PHE A 196 -8.15 -10.57 13.06
C PHE A 196 -7.51 -10.24 14.38
N ASN A 197 -7.23 -11.28 15.17
CA ASN A 197 -6.45 -11.12 16.39
C ASN A 197 -4.98 -10.98 16.04
N VAL A 198 -4.35 -9.92 16.53
CA VAL A 198 -2.91 -9.69 16.44
C VAL A 198 -2.32 -10.01 17.81
N ASN A 199 -1.80 -11.23 17.95
CA ASN A 199 -1.28 -11.82 19.19
C ASN A 199 0.12 -12.36 19.00
#